data_AF-A0A1H4DSR2-F1
#
_entry.id   AF-A0A1H4DSR2-F1
#
_cell.length_a   1.000
_cell.length_b   1.000
_cell.length_c   1.000
_cell.angle_alpha   90.00
_cell.angle_beta   90.00
_cell.angle_gamma   90.00
#
_symmetry.space_group_name_H-M   'P 1'
#
loop_
_entity.id
_entity.type
_entity.pdbx_description
1 polymer ?
#
loop_
_entity_poly.entity_id
_entity_poly.type
_entity_poly.pdbx_seq_one_letter_code
_entity_poly.pdbx_strand_id
1 'polypeptide(L)'
;MNSEALLNKKEAFILRFGEEVDDVKRQVHYQSVINMTDALLNIKNKRESDLYKQKIYEYFEEISNYSLPIDQLSSLKLFREYLQEISLYLMSKANFRSTTDFQRAIIWGIIFDLLLFLIFSSIFGYFLPIFTLFFGLKAYSENKTALKENRYFGRRY
;
A
#
# COMPACT_ATOMS: atom_id res chain seq x y z
N MET A 1 -9.61 -18.72 -7.15
CA MET A 1 -11.00 -18.19 -7.00
C MET A 1 -11.49 -17.63 -8.34
N ASN A 2 -12.79 -17.65 -8.62
CA ASN A 2 -13.32 -17.03 -9.86
C ASN A 2 -13.13 -15.50 -9.83
N SER A 3 -12.38 -14.95 -10.79
CA SER A 3 -12.17 -13.50 -10.93
C SER A 3 -13.48 -12.72 -11.08
N GLU A 4 -14.50 -13.32 -11.68
CA GLU A 4 -15.82 -12.70 -11.85
C GLU A 4 -16.54 -12.51 -10.51
N ALA A 5 -16.48 -13.50 -9.62
CA ALA A 5 -17.07 -13.39 -8.28
C ALA A 5 -16.40 -12.26 -7.47
N LEU A 6 -15.08 -12.13 -7.61
CA LEU A 6 -14.34 -11.05 -6.96
C LEU A 6 -14.68 -9.67 -7.55
N LEU A 7 -14.89 -9.59 -8.87
CA LEU A 7 -15.33 -8.36 -9.54
C LEU A 7 -16.71 -7.92 -9.04
N ASN A 8 -17.66 -8.85 -8.94
CA ASN A 8 -19.01 -8.57 -8.44
C ASN A 8 -18.98 -8.05 -6.99
N LYS A 9 -18.11 -8.63 -6.13
CA LYS A 9 -17.93 -8.14 -4.76
C LYS A 9 -17.30 -6.75 -4.70
N LYS A 10 -16.33 -6.47 -5.58
CA LYS A 10 -15.73 -5.14 -5.72
C LYS A 10 -16.79 -4.11 -6.11
N GLU A 11 -17.64 -4.41 -7.08
CA GLU A 11 -18.71 -3.52 -7.52
C GLU A 11 -19.73 -3.26 -6.41
N ALA A 12 -20.16 -4.31 -5.69
CA ALA A 12 -21.04 -4.16 -4.53
C ALA A 12 -20.41 -3.30 -3.42
N PHE A 13 -19.10 -3.47 -3.18
CA PHE A 13 -18.36 -2.64 -2.22
C PHE A 13 -18.29 -1.17 -2.66
N ILE A 14 -18.02 -0.90 -3.94
CA ILE A 14 -18.05 0.45 -4.51
C ILE A 14 -19.44 1.07 -4.38
N LEU A 15 -20.50 0.32 -4.71
CA LEU A 15 -21.87 0.83 -4.60
C LEU A 15 -22.24 1.18 -3.16
N ARG A 16 -21.84 0.34 -2.19
CA ARG A 16 -22.16 0.55 -0.77
C ARG A 16 -21.39 1.70 -0.14
N PHE A 17 -20.09 1.81 -0.42
CA PHE A 17 -19.20 2.74 0.29
C PHE A 17 -18.73 3.93 -0.56
N GLY A 18 -19.08 3.96 -1.85
CA GLY A 18 -18.59 4.96 -2.82
C GLY A 18 -19.08 6.37 -2.54
N GLU A 19 -20.29 6.51 -1.98
CA GLU A 19 -20.91 7.80 -1.64
C GLU A 19 -20.79 8.15 -0.14
N GLU A 20 -20.16 7.27 0.65
CA GLU A 20 -19.96 7.50 2.08
C GLU A 20 -18.96 8.65 2.34
N VAL A 21 -19.04 9.21 3.56
CA VAL A 21 -18.09 10.24 4.01
C VAL A 21 -16.67 9.69 4.13
N ASP A 22 -15.67 10.57 4.03
CA ASP A 22 -14.25 10.19 4.03
C ASP A 22 -13.85 9.38 5.27
N ASP A 23 -14.42 9.68 6.43
CA ASP A 23 -14.15 8.92 7.67
C ASP A 23 -14.55 7.46 7.56
N VAL A 24 -15.74 7.20 7.03
CA VAL A 24 -16.25 5.84 6.81
C VAL A 24 -15.40 5.15 5.74
N LYS A 25 -15.09 5.82 4.64
CA LYS A 25 -14.20 5.30 3.58
C LYS A 25 -12.82 4.92 4.12
N ARG A 26 -12.26 5.70 5.06
CA ARG A 26 -11.00 5.38 5.73
C ARG A 26 -11.12 4.15 6.62
N GLN A 27 -12.19 4.04 7.41
CA GLN A 27 -12.43 2.90 8.30
C GLN A 27 -12.57 1.57 7.55
N VAL A 28 -13.12 1.59 6.34
CA VAL A 28 -13.27 0.40 5.48
C VAL A 28 -12.14 0.24 4.46
N HIS A 29 -11.05 0.99 4.59
CA HIS A 29 -9.87 0.93 3.72
C HIS A 29 -10.20 1.07 2.22
N TYR A 30 -11.22 1.87 1.89
CA TYR A 30 -11.89 1.88 0.58
C TYR A 30 -10.93 1.90 -0.61
N GLN A 31 -10.05 2.90 -0.68
CA GLN A 31 -9.13 3.05 -1.80
C GLN A 31 -8.11 1.91 -1.88
N SER A 32 -7.58 1.47 -0.73
CA SER A 32 -6.62 0.38 -0.66
C SER A 32 -7.23 -0.90 -1.21
N VAL A 33 -8.43 -1.24 -0.76
CA VAL A 33 -9.13 -2.47 -1.16
C VAL A 33 -9.42 -2.48 -2.67
N ILE A 34 -9.86 -1.36 -3.23
CA ILE A 34 -10.07 -1.23 -4.68
C ILE A 34 -8.77 -1.44 -5.44
N ASN A 35 -7.72 -0.71 -5.09
CA ASN A 35 -6.42 -0.78 -5.77
C ASN A 35 -5.81 -2.19 -5.66
N MET A 36 -5.88 -2.81 -4.49
CA MET A 36 -5.42 -4.18 -4.26
C MET A 36 -6.19 -5.17 -5.13
N THR A 37 -7.52 -5.05 -5.18
CA THR A 37 -8.36 -5.93 -5.99
C THR A 37 -8.00 -5.85 -7.46
N ASP A 38 -7.86 -4.62 -7.99
CA ASP A 38 -7.47 -4.40 -9.39
C ASP A 38 -6.10 -4.97 -9.71
N ALA A 39 -5.12 -4.80 -8.82
CA ALA A 39 -3.81 -5.38 -9.02
C ALA A 39 -3.85 -6.91 -8.99
N LEU A 40 -4.57 -7.52 -8.04
CA LEU A 40 -4.73 -8.97 -7.95
C LEU A 40 -5.40 -9.57 -9.20
N LEU A 41 -6.41 -8.89 -9.75
CA LEU A 41 -7.08 -9.31 -10.97
C LEU A 41 -6.13 -9.28 -12.19
N ASN A 42 -5.18 -8.35 -12.22
CA ASN A 42 -4.22 -8.19 -13.31
C ASN A 42 -2.96 -9.08 -13.23
N ILE A 43 -2.72 -9.77 -12.11
CA ILE A 43 -1.57 -10.67 -11.96
C ILE A 43 -1.75 -11.94 -12.80
N LYS A 44 -0.81 -12.20 -13.71
CA LYS A 44 -0.83 -13.35 -14.63
C LYS A 44 -0.64 -14.70 -13.92
N ASN A 45 0.11 -14.73 -12.82
CA ASN A 45 0.33 -15.96 -12.04
C ASN A 45 -0.92 -16.27 -11.18
N LYS A 46 -1.85 -17.02 -11.76
CA LYS A 46 -3.14 -17.34 -11.12
C LYS A 46 -2.99 -18.08 -9.79
N ARG A 47 -2.09 -19.08 -9.71
CA ARG A 47 -1.98 -19.96 -8.54
C ARG A 47 -1.49 -19.23 -7.29
N GLU A 48 -0.51 -18.34 -7.43
CA GLU A 48 0.02 -17.55 -6.31
C GLU A 48 -0.96 -16.43 -5.91
N SER A 49 -1.60 -15.77 -6.88
CA SER A 49 -2.55 -14.69 -6.62
C SER A 49 -3.90 -15.17 -6.08
N ASP A 50 -4.29 -16.42 -6.33
CA ASP A 50 -5.58 -16.98 -5.90
C ASP A 50 -5.78 -16.97 -4.38
N LEU A 51 -4.71 -17.21 -3.60
CA LEU A 51 -4.74 -17.11 -2.15
C LEU A 51 -5.10 -15.69 -1.68
N TYR A 52 -4.45 -14.68 -2.28
CA TYR A 52 -4.68 -13.28 -1.93
C TYR A 52 -6.02 -12.77 -2.45
N LYS A 53 -6.48 -13.28 -3.60
CA LYS A 53 -7.85 -13.06 -4.08
C LYS A 53 -8.84 -13.55 -3.04
N GLN A 54 -8.67 -14.78 -2.55
CA GLN A 54 -9.55 -15.36 -1.52
C GLN A 54 -9.62 -14.49 -0.27
N LYS A 55 -8.47 -14.03 0.25
CA LYS A 55 -8.43 -13.13 1.41
C LYS A 55 -9.18 -11.80 1.19
N ILE A 56 -9.08 -11.19 0.02
CA ILE A 56 -9.81 -9.93 -0.25
C ILE A 56 -11.31 -10.17 -0.43
N TYR A 57 -11.71 -11.34 -0.92
CA TYR A 57 -13.12 -11.73 -0.95
C TYR A 57 -13.68 -11.91 0.46
N GLU A 58 -12.94 -12.58 1.34
CA GLU A 58 -13.31 -12.73 2.75
C GLU A 58 -13.41 -11.37 3.44
N TYR A 59 -12.50 -10.44 3.14
CA TYR A 59 -12.62 -9.06 3.60
C TYR A 59 -13.95 -8.40 3.17
N PHE A 60 -14.37 -8.59 1.91
CA PHE A 60 -15.63 -8.05 1.41
C PHE A 60 -16.85 -8.65 2.13
N GLU A 61 -16.84 -9.96 2.40
CA GLU A 61 -17.91 -10.59 3.19
C GLU A 61 -17.93 -10.03 4.61
N GLU A 62 -16.76 -9.97 5.26
CA GLU A 62 -16.64 -9.57 6.65
C GLU A 62 -17.07 -8.11 6.84
N ILE A 63 -16.54 -7.18 6.04
CA ILE A 63 -16.89 -5.76 6.14
C ILE A 63 -18.37 -5.49 5.85
N SER A 64 -19.02 -6.36 5.06
CA SER A 64 -20.43 -6.20 4.76
C SER A 64 -21.33 -6.45 5.96
N ASN A 65 -20.86 -7.23 6.95
CA ASN A 65 -21.59 -7.57 8.16
C ASN A 65 -21.46 -6.52 9.27
N TYR A 66 -20.55 -5.55 9.13
CA TYR A 66 -20.38 -4.48 10.12
C TYR A 66 -21.45 -3.39 9.96
N SER A 67 -21.92 -2.89 11.10
CA SER A 67 -22.63 -1.61 11.17
C SER A 67 -21.62 -0.46 11.12
N LEU A 68 -21.97 0.61 10.41
CA LEU A 68 -21.14 1.80 10.28
C LEU A 68 -21.57 2.86 11.33
N PRO A 69 -20.64 3.69 11.83
CA PRO A 69 -19.19 3.65 11.61
C PRO A 69 -18.50 2.51 12.38
N ILE A 70 -17.36 2.03 11.86
CA ILE A 70 -16.56 0.99 12.50
C ILE A 70 -15.52 1.66 13.40
N ASP A 71 -15.34 1.15 14.61
CA ASP A 71 -14.30 1.66 15.50
C ASP A 71 -12.89 1.38 14.95
N GLN A 72 -11.93 2.20 15.36
CA GLN A 72 -10.57 2.15 14.84
C GLN A 72 -9.88 0.80 15.13
N LEU A 73 -10.20 0.15 16.27
CA LEU A 73 -9.58 -1.10 16.65
C LEU A 73 -10.09 -2.25 15.77
N SER A 74 -11.39 -2.30 15.50
CA SER A 74 -11.98 -3.26 14.55
C SER A 74 -11.48 -3.02 13.13
N SER A 75 -11.41 -1.76 12.67
CA SER A 75 -10.84 -1.42 11.36
C SER A 75 -9.39 -1.89 11.21
N LEU A 76 -8.57 -1.71 12.26
CA LEU A 76 -7.19 -2.19 12.28
C LEU A 76 -7.10 -3.71 12.29
N LYS A 77 -7.99 -4.38 13.03
CA LYS A 77 -8.06 -5.85 13.07
C LYS A 77 -8.35 -6.41 11.68
N LEU A 78 -9.38 -5.90 10.99
CA LEU A 78 -9.73 -6.30 9.63
C LEU A 78 -8.56 -6.08 8.65
N PHE A 79 -7.86 -4.96 8.78
CA PHE A 79 -6.67 -4.70 7.96
C PHE A 79 -5.58 -5.76 8.19
N ARG A 80 -5.24 -6.06 9.45
CA ARG A 80 -4.18 -7.02 9.79
C ARG A 80 -4.52 -8.43 9.34
N GLU A 81 -5.77 -8.83 9.53
CA GLU A 81 -6.24 -10.19 9.25
C GLU A 81 -6.30 -10.48 7.74
N TYR A 82 -6.81 -9.54 6.95
CA TYR A 82 -7.08 -9.79 5.54
C TYR A 82 -6.18 -9.02 4.57
N LEU A 83 -5.83 -7.77 4.86
CA LEU A 83 -5.21 -6.86 3.89
C LEU A 83 -3.68 -6.75 4.03
N GLN A 84 -3.12 -7.02 5.20
CA GLN A 84 -1.69 -6.83 5.47
C GLN A 84 -0.82 -7.74 4.59
N GLU A 85 -1.13 -9.03 4.51
CA GLU A 85 -0.37 -9.95 3.67
C GLU A 85 -0.51 -9.65 2.18
N ILE A 86 -1.71 -9.23 1.75
CA ILE A 86 -1.95 -8.78 0.38
C ILE A 86 -1.06 -7.57 0.07
N SER A 87 -0.95 -6.64 1.02
CA SER A 87 -0.08 -5.46 0.88
C SER A 87 1.37 -5.88 0.64
N LEU A 88 1.92 -6.76 1.48
CA LEU A 88 3.30 -7.26 1.34
C LEU A 88 3.51 -7.97 0.00
N TYR A 89 2.54 -8.80 -0.41
CA TYR A 89 2.58 -9.48 -1.70
C TYR A 89 2.62 -8.49 -2.87
N LEU A 90 1.73 -7.50 -2.88
CA LEU A 90 1.66 -6.51 -3.96
C LEU A 90 2.84 -5.53 -3.97
N MET A 91 3.43 -5.23 -2.81
CA MET A 91 4.70 -4.50 -2.75
C MET A 91 5.80 -5.27 -3.50
N SER A 92 5.85 -6.59 -3.34
CA SER A 92 6.87 -7.43 -3.97
C SER A 92 6.61 -7.71 -5.46
N LYS A 93 5.36 -7.94 -5.87
CA LYS A 93 5.02 -8.41 -7.24
C LYS A 93 4.52 -7.32 -8.17
N ALA A 94 3.91 -6.28 -7.61
CA ALA A 94 3.27 -5.21 -8.38
C ALA A 94 3.90 -3.84 -8.10
N ASN A 95 4.99 -3.76 -7.32
CA ASN A 95 5.63 -2.51 -6.88
C ASN A 95 4.64 -1.52 -6.25
N PHE A 96 3.68 -2.03 -5.47
CA PHE A 96 2.83 -1.17 -4.66
C PHE A 96 3.65 -0.36 -3.68
N ARG A 97 3.20 0.87 -3.42
CA ARG A 97 3.87 1.79 -2.50
C ARG A 97 3.00 2.22 -1.33
N SER A 98 3.64 2.42 -0.20
CA SER A 98 3.04 2.97 1.02
C SER A 98 3.41 4.45 1.22
N THR A 99 2.62 5.16 2.03
CA THR A 99 2.92 6.53 2.48
C THR A 99 4.27 6.66 3.16
N THR A 100 4.74 5.59 3.79
CA THR A 100 5.99 5.58 4.54
C THR A 100 7.21 5.26 3.67
N ASP A 101 7.04 4.83 2.41
CA ASP A 101 8.18 4.39 1.59
C ASP A 101 9.17 5.53 1.32
N PHE A 102 8.65 6.75 1.12
CA PHE A 102 9.49 7.95 1.01
C PHE A 102 10.29 8.20 2.29
N GLN A 103 9.62 8.16 3.45
CA GLN A 103 10.24 8.40 4.74
C GLN A 103 11.34 7.36 5.00
N ARG A 104 11.08 6.07 4.72
CA ARG A 104 12.08 5.00 4.84
C ARG A 104 13.28 5.23 3.93
N ALA A 105 13.06 5.66 2.69
CA ALA A 105 14.15 5.96 1.75
C ALA A 105 15.05 7.11 2.25
N ILE A 106 14.45 8.17 2.80
CA ILE A 106 15.19 9.28 3.41
C ILE A 106 15.97 8.82 4.64
N ILE A 107 15.35 8.03 5.53
CA ILE A 107 16.02 7.49 6.73
C ILE A 107 17.23 6.63 6.34
N TRP A 108 17.07 5.72 5.38
CA TRP A 108 18.18 4.93 4.88
C TRP A 108 19.26 5.83 4.27
N GLY A 109 18.88 6.83 3.50
CA GLY A 109 19.80 7.79 2.91
C GLY A 109 20.66 8.48 3.95
N ILE A 110 20.04 8.96 5.04
CA ILE A 110 20.72 9.60 6.17
C ILE A 110 21.68 8.61 6.84
N ILE A 111 21.27 7.36 7.05
CA ILE A 111 22.13 6.33 7.66
C ILE A 111 23.38 6.09 6.79
N PHE A 112 23.21 5.94 5.47
CA PHE A 112 24.35 5.76 4.55
C PHE A 112 25.27 6.97 4.50
N ASP A 113 24.67 8.16 4.50
CA ASP A 113 25.40 9.43 4.56
C ASP A 113 26.22 9.54 5.85
N LEU A 114 25.66 9.18 7.01
CA LEU A 114 26.39 9.15 8.29
C LEU A 114 27.53 8.13 8.28
N LEU A 115 27.30 6.93 7.73
CA LEU A 115 28.36 5.92 7.59
C LEU A 115 29.50 6.43 6.71
N LEU A 116 29.17 7.09 5.60
CA LEU A 116 30.17 7.69 4.70
C LEU A 116 30.92 8.82 5.40
N PHE A 117 30.23 9.69 6.14
CA PHE A 117 30.86 10.73 6.93
C PHE A 117 31.86 10.14 7.93
N LEU A 118 31.49 9.11 8.68
CA LEU A 118 32.38 8.49 9.68
C LEU A 118 33.66 7.91 9.05
N ILE A 119 33.54 7.29 7.87
CA ILE A 119 34.69 6.66 7.18
C ILE A 119 35.61 7.70 6.53
N PHE A 120 35.05 8.77 5.96
CA PHE A 120 35.78 9.72 5.10
C PHE A 120 35.98 11.11 5.71
N SER A 121 35.56 11.31 6.97
CA SER A 121 35.67 12.59 7.70
C SER A 121 37.10 13.14 7.78
N SER A 122 38.11 12.26 7.77
CA SER A 122 39.53 12.65 7.79
C SER A 122 40.09 13.05 6.42
N ILE A 123 39.41 12.71 5.32
CA ILE A 123 39.90 12.87 3.94
C ILE A 123 39.21 14.04 3.24
N PHE A 124 37.93 14.28 3.51
CA PHE A 124 37.15 15.33 2.85
C PHE A 124 36.72 16.42 3.85
N GLY A 125 37.14 17.67 3.60
CA GLY A 125 36.77 18.83 4.43
C GLY A 125 35.31 19.30 4.26
N TYR A 126 34.53 18.64 3.40
CA TYR A 126 33.13 18.96 3.17
C TYR A 126 32.31 17.68 3.01
N PHE A 127 31.14 17.64 3.65
CA PHE A 127 30.22 16.51 3.59
C PHE A 127 29.01 16.85 2.72
N LEU A 128 28.80 16.09 1.65
CA LEU A 128 27.62 16.20 0.80
C LEU A 128 26.73 14.96 1.01
N PRO A 129 25.43 15.12 1.34
CA PRO A 129 24.53 13.99 1.63
C PRO A 129 24.04 13.33 0.32
N ILE A 130 24.96 12.69 -0.39
CA ILE A 130 24.72 12.12 -1.72
C ILE A 130 23.68 11.01 -1.66
N PHE A 131 23.71 10.16 -0.62
CA PHE A 131 22.77 9.04 -0.52
C PHE A 131 21.36 9.50 -0.17
N THR A 132 21.21 10.47 0.73
CA THR A 132 19.91 11.08 1.04
C THR A 132 19.29 11.70 -0.20
N LEU A 133 20.06 12.46 -0.98
CA LEU A 133 19.59 13.06 -2.22
C LEU A 133 19.20 11.98 -3.24
N PHE A 134 20.07 10.99 -3.46
CA PHE A 134 19.81 9.92 -4.42
C PHE A 134 18.58 9.08 -4.07
N PHE A 135 18.46 8.63 -2.81
CA PHE A 135 17.30 7.84 -2.37
C PHE A 135 16.02 8.68 -2.31
N GLY A 136 16.11 9.96 -1.91
CA GLY A 136 14.98 10.87 -1.92
C GLY A 136 14.41 11.08 -3.32
N LEU A 137 15.27 11.39 -4.31
CA LEU A 137 14.86 11.58 -5.70
C LEU A 137 14.29 10.30 -6.31
N LYS A 138 14.94 9.15 -6.07
CA LYS A 138 14.45 7.85 -6.54
C LYS A 138 13.07 7.53 -5.96
N ALA A 139 12.90 7.62 -4.64
CA ALA A 139 11.63 7.32 -3.98
C ALA A 139 10.52 8.30 -4.39
N TYR A 140 10.85 9.57 -4.63
CA TYR A 140 9.91 10.54 -5.16
C TYR A 140 9.38 10.14 -6.56
N SER A 141 10.29 9.79 -7.47
CA SER A 141 9.94 9.34 -8.83
C SER A 141 9.09 8.06 -8.82
N GLU A 142 9.47 7.09 -8.00
CA GLU A 142 8.74 5.83 -7.84
C GLU A 142 7.33 6.05 -7.29
N ASN A 143 7.17 6.90 -6.25
CA ASN A 143 5.87 7.23 -5.70
C ASN A 143 4.98 7.99 -6.69
N LYS A 144 5.55 8.90 -7.48
CA LYS A 144 4.81 9.61 -8.52
C LYS A 144 4.26 8.64 -9.56
N THR A 145 5.08 7.68 -9.98
CA THR A 145 4.67 6.62 -10.92
C THR A 145 3.60 5.72 -10.32
N ALA A 146 3.79 5.26 -9.07
CA ALA A 146 2.83 4.41 -8.37
C ALA A 146 1.46 5.08 -8.20
N LEU A 147 1.42 6.38 -7.89
CA LEU A 147 0.17 7.15 -7.80
C LEU A 147 -0.54 7.25 -9.16
N LYS A 148 0.21 7.51 -10.24
CA LYS A 148 -0.37 7.59 -11.60
C LYS A 148 -1.00 6.26 -12.04
N GLU A 149 -0.45 5.14 -11.57
CA GLU A 149 -0.89 3.80 -11.95
C GLU A 149 -1.80 3.12 -10.91
N ASN A 150 -2.28 3.85 -9.90
CA ASN A 150 -3.10 3.33 -8.80
C ASN A 150 -2.45 2.18 -8.01
N ARG A 151 -1.12 2.11 -7.98
CA ARG A 151 -0.32 1.11 -7.24
C ARG A 151 0.07 1.64 -5.87
N TYR A 152 -0.90 2.16 -5.13
CA TYR A 152 -0.67 2.83 -3.85
C TYR A 152 -1.73 2.45 -2.83
N PHE A 153 -1.33 2.32 -1.56
CA PHE A 153 -2.25 2.05 -0.45
C PHE A 153 -2.84 3.37 0.07
N GLY A 154 -4.18 3.50 0.01
CA GLY A 154 -4.91 4.70 0.44
C GLY A 154 -4.81 5.88 -0.53
N ARG A 155 -5.51 6.98 -0.22
CA ARG A 155 -5.25 8.30 -0.82
C ARG A 155 -4.24 9.04 0.05
N ARG A 156 -3.33 9.81 -0.57
CA ARG A 156 -2.66 10.92 0.11
C ARG A 156 -3.76 11.92 0.47
N TYR A 157 -4.15 11.96 1.74
CA TYR A 157 -4.76 13.15 2.33
C TYR A 157 -3.63 14.04 2.84
#